data_AF-A0A2D7XBT7-F1
#
_entry.id   AF-A0A2D7XBT7-F1
#
_cell.length_a   1.000
_cell.length_b   1.000
_cell.length_c   1.000
_cell.angle_alpha   90.00
_cell.angle_beta   90.00
_cell.angle_gamma   90.00
#
_symmetry.space_group_name_H-M   'P 1'
#
loop_
_entity.id
_entity.type
_entity.pdbx_description
1 polymer ?
#
loop_
_entity_poly.entity_id
_entity_poly.type
_entity_poly.pdbx_seq_one_letter_code
_entity_poly.pdbx_strand_id
1 'polypeptide(L)' 'MDTLIQKLRRTGITQAELASRIGVTHRTVHHGLKNELKQYAALVSLLELLSLEDRRAWLDQKRQDTTSC' A
#
# COMPACT_ATOMS: atom_id res chain seq x y z
N MET A 1 10.61 14.51 -10.66
CA MET A 1 10.43 13.55 -9.56
C MET A 1 9.10 12.85 -9.74
N ASP A 2 9.03 11.54 -9.51
CA ASP A 2 7.76 10.82 -9.49
C ASP A 2 7.01 11.08 -8.18
N THR A 3 5.72 11.37 -8.29
CA THR A 3 4.79 11.45 -7.15
C THR A 3 4.60 10.07 -6.51
N LEU A 4 4.19 10.02 -5.25
CA LEU A 4 3.86 8.74 -4.59
C LEU A 4 2.79 7.93 -5.33
N ILE A 5 1.85 8.59 -6.02
CA ILE A 5 0.83 7.92 -6.84
C ILE A 5 1.49 7.20 -8.03
N GLN A 6 2.43 7.83 -8.71
CA GLN A 6 3.16 7.21 -9.82
C GLN A 6 4.04 6.05 -9.35
N LYS A 7 4.72 6.22 -8.21
CA LYS A 7 5.53 5.16 -7.58
C LYS A 7 4.68 3.95 -7.19
N LEU A 8 3.56 4.17 -6.51
CA LEU A 8 2.63 3.09 -6.16
C LEU A 8 2.14 2.36 -7.42
N ARG A 9 1.81 3.08 -8.50
CA ARG A 9 1.39 2.46 -9.76
C ARG A 9 2.47 1.56 -10.36
N ARG A 10 3.76 1.90 -10.25
CA ARG A 10 4.87 1.04 -10.70
C ARG A 10 5.00 -0.24 -9.89
N THR A 11 4.52 -0.25 -8.65
CA THR A 11 4.50 -1.48 -7.84
C THR A 11 3.51 -2.51 -8.38
N GLY A 12 2.55 -2.09 -9.20
CA GLY A 12 1.43 -2.92 -9.67
C GLY A 12 0.24 -2.92 -8.71
N ILE A 13 0.33 -2.19 -7.59
CA ILE A 13 -0.72 -2.12 -6.55
C ILE A 13 -1.58 -0.88 -6.77
N THR A 14 -2.90 -1.05 -6.69
CA THR A 14 -3.88 0.04 -6.75
C THR A 14 -4.09 0.70 -5.39
N GLN A 15 -4.61 1.93 -5.37
CA GLN A 15 -4.98 2.60 -4.12
C GLN A 15 -6.07 1.84 -3.34
N ALA A 16 -6.95 1.11 -4.03
CA ALA A 16 -8.00 0.31 -3.42
C ALA A 16 -7.44 -0.95 -2.74
N GLU A 17 -6.53 -1.66 -3.40
CA GLU A 17 -5.82 -2.80 -2.80
C GLU A 17 -5.00 -2.37 -1.59
N LEU A 18 -4.26 -1.26 -1.71
CA LEU A 18 -3.52 -0.68 -0.60
C LEU A 18 -4.45 -0.33 0.57
N ALA A 19 -5.57 0.34 0.30
CA ALA A 19 -6.55 0.73 1.29
C ALA A 19 -7.13 -0.49 2.04
N SER A 20 -7.55 -1.50 1.28
CA SER A 20 -8.03 -2.78 1.82
C SER A 20 -6.96 -3.44 2.71
N ARG A 21 -5.72 -3.48 2.22
CA ARG A 21 -4.62 -4.19 2.88
C ARG A 21 -4.18 -3.56 4.20
N ILE A 22 -4.21 -2.24 4.31
CA ILE A 22 -3.84 -1.51 5.53
C ILE A 22 -5.04 -1.11 6.39
N GLY A 23 -6.27 -1.49 5.99
CA GLY A 23 -7.48 -1.28 6.78
C GLY A 23 -7.95 0.18 6.86
N VAL A 24 -7.75 0.98 5.81
CA VAL A 24 -8.25 2.36 5.74
C VAL A 24 -9.12 2.59 4.51
N THR A 25 -9.80 3.74 4.43
CA THR A 25 -10.61 4.06 3.26
C THR A 25 -9.74 4.43 2.05
N HIS A 26 -10.27 4.20 0.84
CA HIS A 26 -9.64 4.66 -0.40
C HIS A 26 -9.37 6.18 -0.37
N ARG A 27 -10.28 6.98 0.21
CA ARG A 27 -10.10 8.44 0.36
C ARG A 27 -8.90 8.76 1.25
N THR A 28 -8.70 8.02 2.34
CA THR A 28 -7.56 8.20 3.25
C THR A 28 -6.24 7.92 2.53
N VAL A 29 -6.17 6.83 1.76
CA VAL A 29 -4.99 6.50 0.93
C VAL A 29 -4.76 7.58 -0.12
N HIS A 30 -5.79 7.97 -0.86
CA HIS A 30 -5.69 9.01 -1.89
C HIS A 30 -5.15 10.33 -1.31
N HIS A 31 -5.71 10.77 -0.18
CA HIS A 31 -5.25 11.95 0.53
C HIS A 31 -3.79 11.82 0.98
N GLY A 32 -3.41 10.68 1.55
CA GLY A 32 -2.06 10.43 2.02
C GLY A 32 -1.01 10.45 0.91
N LEU A 33 -1.32 9.82 -0.23
CA LEU A 33 -0.44 9.81 -1.40
C LEU A 33 -0.36 11.18 -2.08
N LYS A 34 -1.49 11.87 -2.22
CA LYS A 34 -1.56 13.19 -2.86
C LYS A 34 -0.79 14.26 -2.07
N ASN A 35 -0.83 14.20 -0.74
CA ASN A 35 -0.14 15.14 0.14
C ASN A 35 1.26 14.63 0.56
N GLU A 36 1.76 13.56 -0.05
CA GLU A 36 3.08 13.01 0.19
C GLU A 36 3.41 12.77 1.68
N LEU A 37 2.41 12.30 2.43
CA LEU A 37 2.58 12.07 3.87
C LEU A 37 3.65 11.00 4.11
N LYS A 38 4.53 11.25 5.09
CA LYS A 38 5.75 10.46 5.34
C LYS A 38 5.48 8.95 5.49
N GLN A 39 4.39 8.57 6.15
CA GLN A 39 4.03 7.16 6.33
C GLN A 39 3.69 6.46 5.01
N TYR A 40 3.05 7.16 4.07
CA TYR A 40 2.77 6.63 2.74
C TYR A 40 4.02 6.62 1.86
N ALA A 41 4.90 7.62 2.01
CA ALA A 41 6.18 7.63 1.32
C ALA A 41 7.04 6.42 1.71
N ALA A 42 7.20 6.18 3.02
CA ALA A 42 7.92 5.02 3.53
C ALA A 42 7.31 3.71 3.04
N LEU A 43 5.98 3.58 3.11
CA LEU A 43 5.27 2.37 2.67
C LEU A 43 5.45 2.10 1.17
N VAL A 44 5.30 3.12 0.31
CA VAL A 44 5.49 2.99 -1.13
C VAL A 44 6.94 2.63 -1.46
N SER A 45 7.92 3.24 -0.79
CA SER A 45 9.33 2.87 -0.98
C SER A 45 9.63 1.43 -0.57
N LEU A 46 9.03 0.93 0.51
CA LEU A 46 9.14 -0.49 0.87
C LEU A 46 8.53 -1.39 -0.20
N LEU A 47 7.34 -1.03 -0.71
CA LEU A 47 6.70 -1.78 -1.79
C LEU A 47 7.55 -1.78 -3.07
N GLU A 48 8.21 -0.67 -3.42
CA GLU A 48 9.12 -0.60 -4.57
C GLU A 48 10.31 -1.56 -4.46
N LEU A 49 10.77 -1.87 -3.24
CA LEU A 49 11.88 -2.81 -3.00
C LEU A 49 11.47 -4.28 -3.06
N LEU A 50 10.18 -4.58 -2.89
CA LEU A 50 9.68 -5.95 -2.96
C LEU A 50 9.64 -6.47 -4.39
N SER A 51 9.85 -7.78 -4.56
CA SER A 51 9.61 -8.45 -5.83
C SER A 51 8.11 -8.43 -6.17
N LEU A 52 7.78 -8.68 -7.44
CA LEU A 52 6.38 -8.79 -7.86
C LEU A 52 5.65 -9.92 -7.14
N GLU A 53 6.33 -11.03 -6.86
CA GLU A 53 5.78 -12.17 -6.11
C GLU A 53 5.52 -11.81 -4.65
N ASP A 54 6.45 -11.13 -3.99
CA ASP A 54 6.28 -10.71 -2.59
C ASP A 54 5.14 -9.69 -2.42
N ARG A 55 4.98 -8.77 -3.39
CA ARG A 55 3.85 -7.83 -3.39
C ARG A 55 2.51 -8.54 -3.51
N ARG A 56 2.43 -9.56 -4.37
CA ARG A 56 1.22 -10.38 -4.52
C ARG A 56 0.93 -11.16 -3.25
N ALA A 57 1.94 -11.85 -2.71
CA ALA A 57 1.82 -12.57 -1.44
C ALA A 57 1.39 -11.64 -0.29
N TRP A 58 1.93 -10.41 -0.25
CA TRP A 58 1.53 -9.40 0.72
C TRP A 58 0.06 -9.00 0.56
N LEU A 59 -0.46 -8.83 -0.66
CA LEU A 59 -1.87 -8.55 -0.91
C LEU A 59 -2.80 -9.73 -0.59
N ASP A 60 -2.37 -10.95 -0.91
CA ASP A 60 -3.15 -12.19 -0.70
C ASP A 60 -3.20 -12.65 0.75
N GLN A 61 -2.30 -12.13 1.59
CA GLN A 61 -2.33 -12.37 3.03
C GLN A 61 -3.62 -11.81 3.63
N LYS A 62 -4.64 -12.66 3.73
CA LYS A 62 -5.84 -12.37 4.52
C LYS A 62 -5.39 -11.98 5.92
N ARG A 63 -5.98 -10.90 6.46
CA ARG A 63 -5.89 -10.59 7.90
C ARG A 63 -6.16 -11.90 8.64
N GLN A 64 -5.12 -12.46 9.25
CA GLN A 64 -5.33 -13.40 10.33
C GLN A 64 -5.96 -12.53 11.42
N ASP A 65 -7.28 -12.58 11.54
CA ASP A 65 -7.95 -12.04 12.71
C ASP A 65 -7.33 -12.78 13.89
N THR A 66 -6.44 -12.10 14.59
CA THR A 66 -6.05 -12.44 15.96
C THR A 66 -7.28 -12.18 16.84
N THR A 67 -8.29 -13.03 16.70
CA THR A 67 -9.32 -13.28 17.70
C THR A 67 -9.03 -14.65 18.28
N SER A 68 -7.92 -14.72 19.02
CA SER A 68 -7.65 -15.78 19.98
C SER A 68 -6.89 -15.12 21.13
N CYS A 69 -7.68 -14.54 22.04
CA CYS A 69 -7.49 -14.42 23.49
C CYS A 69 -8.56 -13.48 24.05
#